data_AF-A0A7L3DIL7-F1
#
_entry.id   AF-A0A7L3DIL7-F1
#
_cell.length_a   1.000
_cell.length_b   1.000
_cell.length_c   1.000
_cell.angle_alpha   90.00
_cell.angle_beta   90.00
_cell.angle_gamma   90.00
#
_symmetry.space_group_name_H-M   'P 1'
#
loop_
_entity.id
_entity.type
_entity.pdbx_description
1 polymer ?
#
loop_
_entity_poly.entity_id
_entity_poly.type
_entity_poly.pdbx_seq_one_letter_code
_entity_poly.pdbx_strand_id
1 'polypeptide(L)'
;EGNYNYYVDDEDEEEEEKEQGKWPSGDPFEGENKPLSSIPCSPALSSEAPATASTSSVLNINVGGQSYRLTYQAVAIYPKTRLGRLATSTDRRCQLGLCDDYTAQADEYFFDRDPAVFQLVYNFYASGVLRVRDELCPRSFLEELSYWGVRLKYTPRCCRICFEERRDELSEQLKVQRELRSQAEAQENEQLFHHMRYYGPQRWRLWNLMEKPFSSVTAKVMAVASSFFVLISVVALALNTVEEMQQVDRKSGDSRPVLEHIETLCIAFFTLEYLLRLVSTPDLRRFASSALNAVDLIAILPLYLQLLLECFADDDQPRGRGSQHEHDIEKVGRVGKVGQVLRIMRLMRIFRILKLARHSTGLRAFGFTLRQCYQQVGCLLLFIAMGIFAFSAMVYTVEHDVSSTNFTSIPHAWWWAAVSISTVGYGDMCPETHLGRLFAFLCIAFGIILNGMPISILYNKFSDYYSKLKAYEYTALKKERGKVDFTRRAMKKISECCGESTTHSLSQH
;
A
#
# COMPACT_ATOMS: atom_id res chain seq x y z
N GLU A 1 3.23 42.63 -2.15
CA GLU A 1 2.32 42.59 -0.98
C GLU A 1 1.06 41.83 -1.39
N GLY A 2 0.84 40.64 -0.86
CA GLY A 2 -0.26 39.77 -1.28
C GLY A 2 -0.47 38.70 -0.22
N ASN A 3 -1.30 39.03 0.76
CA ASN A 3 -1.60 38.25 1.96
C ASN A 3 -2.56 37.11 1.61
N TYR A 4 -2.10 35.86 1.63
CA TYR A 4 -3.00 34.70 1.53
C TYR A 4 -3.53 34.37 2.93
N ASN A 5 -4.67 34.98 3.27
CA ASN A 5 -5.49 34.58 4.40
C ASN A 5 -6.12 33.21 4.10
N TYR A 6 -5.60 32.17 4.74
CA TYR A 6 -6.39 30.97 5.02
C TYR A 6 -7.20 31.24 6.29
N TYR A 7 -8.47 31.61 6.12
CA TYR A 7 -9.47 31.43 7.17
C TYR A 7 -9.78 29.93 7.20
N VAL A 8 -9.43 29.28 8.31
CA VAL A 8 -10.05 28.03 8.73
C VAL A 8 -11.05 28.47 9.79
N ASP A 9 -12.33 28.28 9.49
CA ASP A 9 -13.44 28.70 10.34
C ASP A 9 -13.39 27.92 11.67
N ASP A 10 -13.67 28.61 12.78
CA ASP A 10 -13.71 28.04 14.14
C ASP A 10 -14.76 26.92 14.29
N GLU A 11 -15.57 26.64 13.27
CA GLU A 11 -16.55 25.55 13.22
C GLU A 11 -15.90 24.17 12.97
N ASP A 12 -14.71 24.10 12.36
CA ASP A 12 -13.98 22.84 12.13
C ASP A 12 -13.36 22.27 13.43
N GLU A 13 -13.23 23.09 14.50
CA GLU A 13 -12.68 22.64 15.80
C GLU A 13 -13.66 21.72 16.55
N GLU A 14 -14.98 21.84 16.35
CA GLU A 14 -15.99 20.97 16.99
C GLU A 14 -16.13 19.60 16.28
N GLU A 15 -15.79 19.50 14.99
CA GLU A 15 -15.73 18.22 14.27
C GLU A 15 -14.46 17.42 14.61
N GLU A 16 -13.31 18.10 14.80
CA GLU A 16 -12.08 17.46 15.30
C GLU A 16 -12.24 16.89 16.74
N GLU A 17 -13.09 17.51 17.58
CA GLU A 17 -13.44 16.99 18.92
C GLU A 17 -14.13 15.61 18.87
N LYS A 18 -14.79 15.25 17.74
CA LYS A 18 -15.42 13.94 17.56
C LYS A 18 -14.50 12.88 16.95
N GLU A 19 -13.50 13.28 16.15
CA GLU A 19 -12.56 12.33 15.52
C GLU A 19 -11.43 11.88 16.46
N GLN A 20 -10.92 12.76 17.33
CA GLN A 20 -9.87 12.37 18.28
C GLN A 20 -10.34 11.32 19.32
N GLY A 21 -11.66 11.23 19.57
CA GLY A 21 -12.27 10.21 20.42
C GLY A 21 -12.52 8.86 19.75
N LYS A 22 -12.19 8.69 18.46
CA LYS A 22 -12.61 7.54 17.63
C LYS A 22 -11.43 6.69 17.12
N TRP A 23 -10.52 6.29 18.01
CA TRP A 23 -9.60 5.20 17.69
C TRP A 23 -10.25 3.85 18.07
N PRO A 24 -10.30 2.85 17.17
CA PRO A 24 -10.79 1.53 17.52
C PRO A 24 -9.74 0.82 18.37
N SER A 25 -10.04 0.63 19.65
CA SER A 25 -9.34 -0.29 20.54
C SER A 25 -9.63 -1.72 20.09
N GLY A 26 -8.74 -2.27 19.26
CA GLY A 26 -8.83 -3.64 18.80
C GLY A 26 -7.45 -4.28 18.77
N ASP A 27 -7.03 -4.85 19.89
CA ASP A 27 -6.13 -6.01 19.93
C ASP A 27 -6.45 -6.85 21.19
N PRO A 28 -6.40 -8.19 21.10
CA PRO A 28 -6.90 -9.10 22.13
C PRO A 28 -5.77 -9.49 23.10
N PHE A 29 -5.69 -8.79 24.23
CA PHE A 29 -5.05 -9.31 25.44
C PHE A 29 -5.98 -8.98 26.61
N GLU A 30 -6.98 -9.84 26.82
CA GLU A 30 -7.77 -9.85 28.05
C GLU A 30 -6.91 -10.43 29.18
N GLY A 31 -6.38 -9.54 30.01
CA GLY A 31 -5.95 -9.81 31.37
C GLY A 31 -6.59 -8.76 32.27
N GLU A 32 -7.43 -9.22 33.19
CA GLU A 32 -8.30 -8.44 34.07
C GLU A 32 -7.71 -7.11 34.56
N ASN A 33 -8.41 -5.99 34.26
CA ASN A 33 -8.43 -4.82 35.13
C ASN A 33 -9.74 -4.06 34.94
N LYS A 34 -10.58 -4.07 35.98
CA LYS A 34 -11.86 -3.36 36.05
C LYS A 34 -11.65 -1.83 35.91
N PRO A 35 -12.50 -1.10 35.17
CA PRO A 35 -12.49 0.36 35.22
C PRO A 35 -13.15 0.84 36.51
N LEU A 36 -12.45 1.69 37.26
CA LEU A 36 -12.99 2.37 38.43
C LEU A 36 -14.00 3.44 37.97
N SER A 37 -15.18 3.43 38.57
CA SER A 37 -16.31 4.30 38.26
C SER A 37 -16.00 5.79 38.43
N SER A 38 -16.44 6.57 37.45
CA SER A 38 -16.47 8.03 37.49
C SER A 38 -17.42 8.52 38.59
N ILE A 39 -16.89 9.23 39.60
CA ILE A 39 -17.70 9.97 40.57
C ILE A 39 -17.79 11.43 40.10
N PRO A 40 -18.99 12.00 39.92
CA PRO A 40 -19.14 13.42 39.64
C PRO A 40 -19.09 14.22 40.95
N CYS A 41 -18.11 15.11 41.11
CA CYS A 41 -18.11 16.11 42.18
C CYS A 41 -18.73 17.42 41.66
N SER A 42 -19.93 17.72 42.14
CA SER A 42 -20.56 19.05 42.01
C SER A 42 -19.98 20.02 43.05
N PRO A 43 -19.92 21.34 42.77
CA PRO A 43 -19.41 22.31 43.73
C PRO A 43 -20.48 22.65 44.77
N ALA A 44 -20.28 22.24 46.02
CA ALA A 44 -21.05 22.73 47.15
C ALA A 44 -20.35 23.94 47.77
N LEU A 45 -21.05 25.06 47.81
CA LEU A 45 -20.66 26.28 48.51
C LEU A 45 -20.95 26.08 50.00
N SER A 46 -19.93 25.95 50.85
CA SER A 46 -20.10 26.04 52.30
C SER A 46 -18.92 26.77 52.92
N SER A 47 -19.23 27.96 53.44
CA SER A 47 -18.44 28.75 54.37
C SER A 47 -18.20 27.96 55.65
N GLU A 48 -16.94 27.66 55.96
CA GLU A 48 -16.38 27.71 57.33
C GLU A 48 -14.88 27.41 57.29
N ALA A 49 -14.07 28.35 57.77
CA ALA A 49 -12.64 28.18 57.97
C ALA A 49 -12.37 27.62 59.37
N PRO A 50 -11.28 26.84 59.53
CA PRO A 50 -10.29 27.25 60.52
C PRO A 50 -8.88 27.31 59.93
N ALA A 51 -8.18 28.38 60.28
CA ALA A 51 -6.78 28.61 60.00
C ALA A 51 -5.89 27.66 60.81
N THR A 52 -4.91 27.03 60.15
CA THR A 52 -3.50 26.83 60.56
C THR A 52 -2.86 25.74 59.69
N ALA A 53 -2.53 26.10 58.46
CA ALA A 53 -1.48 25.43 57.70
C ALA A 53 -0.73 26.53 56.98
N SER A 54 0.57 26.65 57.21
CA SER A 54 1.48 27.44 56.39
C SER A 54 1.31 26.93 54.96
N THR A 55 0.52 27.62 54.15
CA THR A 55 0.21 27.23 52.77
C THR A 55 1.51 27.28 52.01
N SER A 56 2.13 26.12 51.78
CA SER A 56 3.23 26.00 50.84
C SER A 56 2.72 26.55 49.52
N SER A 57 3.26 27.69 49.08
CA SER A 57 2.94 28.27 47.77
C SER A 57 3.41 27.37 46.61
N VAL A 58 4.08 26.26 46.95
CA VAL A 58 4.79 25.34 46.09
C VAL A 58 4.19 23.95 46.23
N LEU A 59 3.84 23.38 45.09
CA LEU A 59 3.43 22.00 44.85
C LEU A 59 4.69 21.17 44.54
N ASN A 60 5.00 20.18 45.39
CA ASN A 60 6.11 19.24 45.17
C ASN A 60 5.61 18.00 44.43
N ILE A 61 6.27 17.69 43.31
CA ILE A 61 5.88 16.59 42.42
C ILE A 61 7.11 15.73 42.14
N ASN A 62 6.97 14.43 42.20
CA ASN A 62 7.99 13.46 41.80
C ASN A 62 7.51 12.68 40.59
N VAL A 63 8.26 12.75 39.49
CA VAL A 63 7.94 12.00 38.28
C VAL A 63 9.08 11.04 37.98
N GLY A 64 8.82 9.74 38.02
CA GLY A 64 9.82 8.71 37.73
C GLY A 64 11.08 8.79 38.59
N GLY A 65 10.98 9.31 39.81
CA GLY A 65 12.10 9.49 40.75
C GLY A 65 12.75 10.88 40.71
N GLN A 66 12.38 11.76 39.77
CA GLN A 66 12.87 13.13 39.67
C GLN A 66 11.90 14.11 40.34
N SER A 67 12.36 14.87 41.33
CA SER A 67 11.56 15.89 42.01
C SER A 67 11.50 17.22 41.23
N TYR A 68 10.30 17.78 41.17
CA TYR A 68 9.92 19.04 40.54
C TYR A 68 9.14 19.90 41.52
N ARG A 69 9.31 21.23 41.40
CA ARG A 69 8.61 22.21 42.23
C ARG A 69 7.91 23.23 41.34
N LEU A 70 6.60 23.35 41.49
CA LEU A 70 5.75 24.30 40.76
C LEU A 70 4.95 25.12 41.76
N THR A 71 4.68 26.39 41.46
CA THR A 71 3.78 27.17 42.32
C THR A 71 2.33 26.80 42.07
N TYR A 72 1.49 26.72 43.11
CA TYR A 72 0.05 26.47 42.97
C TYR A 72 -0.62 27.45 42.00
N GLN A 73 -0.19 28.72 41.99
CA GLN A 73 -0.69 29.75 41.08
C GLN A 73 -0.45 29.41 39.61
N ALA A 74 0.79 29.07 39.22
CA ALA A 74 1.12 28.74 37.84
C ALA A 74 0.32 27.53 37.30
N VAL A 75 0.08 26.55 38.16
CA VAL A 75 -0.65 25.33 37.79
C VAL A 75 -2.16 25.57 37.73
N ALA A 76 -2.70 26.40 38.62
CA ALA A 76 -4.12 26.76 38.66
C ALA A 76 -4.61 27.55 37.45
N ILE A 77 -3.72 28.20 36.67
CA ILE A 77 -4.05 28.84 35.39
C ILE A 77 -4.68 27.84 34.40
N TYR A 78 -4.31 26.55 34.50
CA TYR A 78 -4.76 25.50 33.59
C TYR A 78 -5.57 24.42 34.34
N PRO A 79 -6.77 24.74 34.87
CA PRO A 79 -7.50 23.87 35.81
C PRO A 79 -7.98 22.56 35.20
N LYS A 80 -8.07 22.46 33.86
CA LYS A 80 -8.47 21.23 33.15
C LYS A 80 -7.34 20.20 33.08
N THR A 81 -6.09 20.62 33.26
CA THR A 81 -4.92 19.71 33.23
C THR A 81 -4.86 18.87 34.51
N ARG A 82 -4.16 17.74 34.50
CA ARG A 82 -4.06 16.85 35.68
C ARG A 82 -3.47 17.57 36.89
N LEU A 83 -2.36 18.31 36.70
CA LEU A 83 -1.77 19.11 37.78
C LEU A 83 -2.66 20.30 38.15
N GLY A 84 -3.36 20.90 37.18
CA GLY A 84 -4.36 21.94 37.42
C GLY A 84 -5.44 21.48 38.39
N ARG A 85 -6.02 20.30 38.12
CA ARG A 85 -6.99 19.65 39.00
C ARG A 85 -6.39 19.39 40.37
N LEU A 86 -5.18 18.88 40.44
CA LEU A 86 -4.47 18.64 41.71
C LEU A 86 -4.33 19.93 42.54
N ALA A 87 -4.01 21.05 41.90
CA ALA A 87 -3.87 22.36 42.55
C ALA A 87 -5.20 22.99 42.96
N THR A 88 -6.28 22.78 42.19
CA THR A 88 -7.60 23.37 42.44
C THR A 88 -8.52 22.51 43.31
N SER A 89 -8.23 21.22 43.46
CA SER A 89 -9.02 20.32 44.30
C SER A 89 -8.81 20.65 45.78
N THR A 90 -9.90 20.87 46.51
CA THR A 90 -9.90 21.09 47.96
C THR A 90 -9.96 19.78 48.75
N ASP A 91 -10.51 18.72 48.15
CA ASP A 91 -10.60 17.40 48.77
C ASP A 91 -9.31 16.59 48.55
N ARG A 92 -8.72 16.15 49.68
CA ARG A 92 -7.54 15.31 49.71
C ARG A 92 -7.74 13.98 48.99
N ARG A 93 -8.95 13.41 49.07
CA ARG A 93 -9.25 12.13 48.41
C ARG A 93 -9.24 12.27 46.89
N CYS A 94 -9.76 13.37 46.37
CA CYS A 94 -9.69 13.68 44.94
C CYS A 94 -8.25 13.91 44.47
N GLN A 95 -7.42 14.59 45.27
CA GLN A 95 -6.01 14.79 44.96
C GLN A 95 -5.25 13.45 44.87
N LEU A 96 -5.47 12.56 45.84
CA LEU A 96 -4.85 11.23 45.85
C LEU A 96 -5.32 10.33 44.70
N GLY A 97 -6.51 10.57 44.13
CA GLY A 97 -6.97 9.88 42.93
C GLY A 97 -6.34 10.37 41.61
N LEU A 98 -5.54 11.44 41.65
CA LEU A 98 -4.88 12.01 40.46
C LEU A 98 -3.40 11.63 40.35
N CYS A 99 -2.78 11.18 41.43
CA CYS A 99 -1.39 10.71 41.51
C CYS A 99 -1.32 9.20 41.77
N ASP A 100 -0.16 8.60 41.54
CA ASP A 100 0.05 7.17 41.75
C ASP A 100 0.41 6.86 43.21
N ASP A 101 1.17 7.74 43.86
CA ASP A 101 1.48 7.65 45.29
C ASP A 101 1.66 9.06 45.92
N TYR A 102 1.69 9.15 47.24
CA TYR A 102 1.90 10.40 47.97
C TYR A 102 2.71 10.21 49.26
N THR A 103 3.78 10.99 49.38
CA THR A 103 4.65 10.97 50.57
C THR A 103 4.27 12.11 51.53
N ALA A 104 3.60 11.77 52.63
CA ALA A 104 3.12 12.74 53.61
C ALA A 104 4.22 13.54 54.33
N GLN A 105 5.42 12.96 54.49
CA GLN A 105 6.54 13.60 55.18
C GLN A 105 7.14 14.77 54.37
N ALA A 106 7.12 14.65 53.04
CA ALA A 106 7.69 15.64 52.11
C ALA A 106 6.61 16.48 51.41
N ASP A 107 5.33 16.17 51.65
CA ASP A 107 4.18 16.69 50.89
C ASP A 107 4.41 16.59 49.37
N GLU A 108 4.82 15.40 48.92
CA GLU A 108 5.25 15.15 47.54
C GLU A 108 4.31 14.14 46.85
N TYR A 109 3.78 14.51 45.68
CA TYR A 109 2.94 13.65 44.86
C TYR A 109 3.77 12.90 43.83
N PHE A 110 3.65 11.58 43.78
CA PHE A 110 4.41 10.71 42.88
C PHE A 110 3.60 10.30 41.64
N PHE A 111 4.29 10.28 40.50
CA PHE A 111 3.77 9.84 39.21
C PHE A 111 4.77 8.88 38.54
N ASP A 112 4.33 7.68 38.19
CA ASP A 112 5.15 6.65 37.55
C ASP A 112 5.19 6.86 36.03
N ARG A 113 5.85 7.95 35.60
CA ARG A 113 5.97 8.38 34.20
C ARG A 113 7.40 8.80 33.87
N ASP A 114 7.67 8.99 32.57
CA ASP A 114 9.00 9.40 32.09
C ASP A 114 9.33 10.86 32.49
N PRO A 115 10.35 11.09 33.33
CA PRO A 115 10.74 12.44 33.75
C PRO A 115 11.24 13.30 32.59
N ALA A 116 11.82 12.73 31.54
CA ALA A 116 12.37 13.48 30.41
C ALA A 116 11.26 14.14 29.57
N VAL A 117 10.14 13.43 29.38
CA VAL A 117 8.96 13.99 28.70
C VAL A 117 8.24 14.98 29.61
N PHE A 118 8.13 14.67 30.91
CA PHE A 118 7.51 15.57 31.87
C PHE A 118 8.24 16.92 31.98
N GLN A 119 9.55 16.98 31.78
CA GLN A 119 10.29 18.25 31.74
C GLN A 119 9.69 19.26 30.73
N LEU A 120 9.13 18.78 29.61
CA LEU A 120 8.46 19.65 28.63
C LEU A 120 7.13 20.19 29.17
N VAL A 121 6.37 19.34 29.88
CA VAL A 121 5.13 19.70 30.55
C VAL A 121 5.39 20.67 31.71
N TYR A 122 6.44 20.44 32.49
CA TYR A 122 6.91 21.34 33.54
C TYR A 122 7.22 22.74 32.98
N ASN A 123 7.99 22.81 31.89
CA ASN A 123 8.32 24.07 31.22
C ASN A 123 7.08 24.78 30.66
N PHE A 124 6.04 24.03 30.25
CA PHE A 124 4.77 24.60 29.84
C PHE A 124 4.08 25.34 31.00
N TYR A 125 4.02 24.78 32.21
CA TYR A 125 3.45 25.52 33.36
C TYR A 125 4.26 26.77 33.74
N ALA A 126 5.57 26.76 33.51
CA ALA A 126 6.42 27.91 33.78
C ALA A 126 6.31 29.02 32.71
N SER A 127 6.11 28.66 31.45
CA SER A 127 6.18 29.60 30.31
C SER A 127 4.86 29.85 29.58
N GLY A 128 3.84 29.03 29.82
CA GLY A 128 2.59 29.00 29.07
C GLY A 128 2.68 28.42 27.65
N VAL A 129 3.89 28.04 27.20
CA VAL A 129 4.13 27.53 25.84
C VAL A 129 4.64 26.10 25.91
N LEU A 130 3.96 25.20 25.20
CA LEU A 130 4.40 23.80 25.08
C LEU A 130 5.45 23.70 23.98
N ARG A 131 6.66 23.23 24.35
CA ARG A 131 7.74 22.98 23.39
C ARG A 131 7.74 21.51 23.00
N VAL A 132 7.84 21.25 21.70
CA VAL A 132 7.95 19.90 21.13
C VAL A 132 9.37 19.69 20.66
N ARG A 133 9.92 18.48 20.86
CA ARG A 133 11.26 18.09 20.41
C ARG A 133 11.16 17.06 19.28
N ASP A 134 12.05 17.18 18.31
CA ASP A 134 12.05 16.31 17.12
C ASP A 134 12.43 14.85 17.41
N GLU A 135 13.13 14.60 18.52
CA GLU A 135 13.61 13.27 18.91
C GLU A 135 12.50 12.38 19.46
N LEU A 136 11.37 12.95 19.89
CA LEU A 136 10.29 12.22 20.52
C LEU A 136 9.42 11.48 19.49
N CYS A 137 8.99 10.27 19.85
CA CYS A 137 7.99 9.55 19.08
C CYS A 137 6.64 10.29 19.19
N PRO A 138 6.01 10.71 18.07
CA PRO A 138 4.76 11.46 18.11
C PRO A 138 3.64 10.76 18.87
N ARG A 139 3.54 9.44 18.78
CA ARG A 139 2.51 8.66 19.49
C ARG A 139 2.70 8.70 21.01
N SER A 140 3.90 8.35 21.47
CA SER A 140 4.23 8.34 22.89
C SER A 140 4.11 9.75 23.51
N PHE A 141 4.52 10.79 22.77
CA PHE A 141 4.38 12.16 23.25
C PHE A 141 2.91 12.59 23.40
N LEU A 142 2.04 12.23 22.45
CA LEU A 142 0.60 12.51 22.57
C LEU A 142 -0.05 11.73 23.72
N GLU A 143 0.38 10.50 24.00
CA GLU A 143 -0.06 9.73 25.15
C GLU A 143 0.32 10.40 26.48
N GLU A 144 1.55 10.94 26.58
CA GLU A 144 1.98 11.73 27.73
C GLU A 144 1.15 13.01 27.87
N LEU A 145 0.99 13.79 26.80
CA LEU A 145 0.16 14.99 26.81
C LEU A 145 -1.29 14.71 27.24
N SER A 146 -1.86 13.60 26.75
CA SER A 146 -3.18 13.12 27.15
C SER A 146 -3.24 12.78 28.64
N TYR A 147 -2.24 12.04 29.16
CA TYR A 147 -2.15 11.72 30.58
C TYR A 147 -2.10 12.97 31.47
N TRP A 148 -1.28 13.97 31.09
CA TRP A 148 -1.16 15.23 31.82
C TRP A 148 -2.32 16.21 31.56
N GLY A 149 -3.18 15.93 30.57
CA GLY A 149 -4.29 16.78 30.15
C GLY A 149 -3.84 18.08 29.46
N VAL A 150 -2.61 18.13 28.95
CA VAL A 150 -2.07 19.27 28.21
C VAL A 150 -2.39 19.10 26.74
N ARG A 151 -2.94 20.14 26.10
CA ARG A 151 -3.34 20.08 24.69
C ARG A 151 -2.24 20.60 23.78
N LEU A 152 -2.12 20.02 22.58
CA LEU A 152 -1.14 20.44 21.57
C LEU A 152 -1.36 21.88 21.07
N LYS A 153 -2.55 22.45 21.27
CA LYS A 153 -2.87 23.85 20.94
C LYS A 153 -1.99 24.89 21.64
N TYR A 154 -1.34 24.51 22.74
CA TYR A 154 -0.41 25.40 23.46
C TYR A 154 1.00 25.43 22.84
N THR A 155 1.21 24.67 21.77
CA THR A 155 2.43 24.69 20.97
C THR A 155 2.33 25.79 19.90
N PRO A 156 3.41 26.56 19.63
CA PRO A 156 3.44 27.53 18.54
C PRO A 156 3.10 26.89 17.19
N ARG A 157 2.42 27.63 16.30
CA ARG A 157 1.88 27.12 15.03
C ARG A 157 2.92 26.40 14.16
N CYS A 158 4.14 26.95 14.04
CA CYS A 158 5.21 26.33 13.25
C CYS A 158 5.62 24.95 13.79
N CYS A 159 5.82 24.82 15.09
CA CYS A 159 6.17 23.55 15.73
C CYS A 159 5.01 22.56 15.71
N ARG A 160 3.76 23.05 15.80
CA ARG A 160 2.56 22.21 15.72
C ARG A 160 2.43 21.56 14.35
N ILE A 161 2.56 22.33 13.26
CA ILE A 161 2.49 21.83 11.88
C ILE A 161 3.56 20.76 11.63
N CYS A 162 4.83 21.03 11.98
CA CYS A 162 5.91 20.07 11.78
C CYS A 162 5.70 18.77 12.58
N PHE A 163 5.15 18.86 13.80
CA PHE A 163 4.84 17.68 14.60
C PHE A 163 3.69 16.87 14.02
N GLU A 164 2.63 17.54 13.55
CA GLU A 164 1.48 16.92 12.88
C GLU A 164 1.90 16.21 11.58
N GLU A 165 2.72 16.86 10.75
CA GLU A 165 3.30 16.25 9.55
C GLU A 165 4.08 14.97 9.88
N ARG A 166 4.97 15.03 10.88
CA ARG A 166 5.74 13.85 11.32
C ARG A 166 4.86 12.74 11.90
N ARG A 167 3.78 13.10 12.61
CA ARG A 167 2.79 12.14 13.12
C ARG A 167 2.09 11.43 11.96
N ASP A 168 1.71 12.19 10.94
CA ASP A 168 1.00 11.67 9.78
C ASP A 168 1.92 10.77 8.93
N GLU A 169 3.18 11.17 8.75
CA GLU A 169 4.22 10.33 8.13
C GLU A 169 4.41 8.99 8.87
N LEU A 170 4.53 9.03 10.20
CA LEU A 170 4.65 7.82 11.02
C LEU A 170 3.39 6.95 10.91
N SER A 171 2.20 7.57 10.91
CA SER A 171 0.93 6.87 10.75
C SER A 171 0.86 6.13 9.41
N GLU A 172 1.23 6.79 8.31
CA GLU A 172 1.30 6.19 6.97
C GLU A 172 2.32 5.03 6.92
N GLN A 173 3.50 5.20 7.50
CA GLN A 173 4.49 4.12 7.59
C GLN A 173 3.95 2.89 8.34
N LEU A 174 3.24 3.11 9.45
CA LEU A 174 2.64 2.04 10.24
C LEU A 174 1.46 1.39 9.54
N LYS A 175 0.66 2.13 8.76
CA LYS A 175 -0.39 1.57 7.89
C LYS A 175 0.21 0.61 6.86
N VAL A 176 1.27 1.04 6.15
CA VAL A 176 1.98 0.19 5.18
C VAL A 176 2.55 -1.05 5.86
N GLN A 177 3.14 -0.90 7.05
CA GLN A 177 3.69 -2.03 7.81
C GLN A 177 2.59 -3.03 8.25
N ARG A 178 1.42 -2.53 8.68
CA ARG A 178 0.26 -3.36 9.01
C ARG A 178 -0.29 -4.09 7.79
N GLU A 179 -0.35 -3.44 6.63
CA GLU A 179 -0.82 -4.07 5.39
C GLU A 179 0.15 -5.14 4.89
N LEU A 180 1.46 -4.89 4.95
CA LEU A 180 2.48 -5.91 4.68
C LEU A 180 2.35 -7.11 5.62
N ARG A 181 2.17 -6.85 6.92
CA ARG A 181 1.97 -7.89 7.93
C ARG A 181 0.67 -8.66 7.69
N SER A 182 -0.44 -8.00 7.40
CA SER A 182 -1.72 -8.66 7.15
C SER A 182 -1.71 -9.50 5.87
N GLN A 183 -1.00 -9.07 4.82
CA GLN A 183 -0.76 -9.88 3.63
C GLN A 183 0.06 -11.14 3.94
N ALA A 184 1.09 -11.01 4.77
CA ALA A 184 1.90 -12.15 5.21
C ALA A 184 1.10 -13.12 6.11
N GLU A 185 0.34 -12.60 7.07
CA GLU A 185 -0.51 -13.40 7.97
C GLU A 185 -1.65 -14.08 7.21
N ALA A 186 -2.27 -13.41 6.25
CA ALA A 186 -3.28 -14.02 5.38
C ALA A 186 -2.72 -15.19 4.54
N GLN A 187 -1.43 -15.14 4.17
CA GLN A 187 -0.73 -16.25 3.53
C GLN A 187 -0.27 -17.34 4.52
N GLU A 188 -0.15 -17.04 5.82
CA GLU A 188 0.31 -17.96 6.87
C GLU A 188 -0.81 -18.64 7.67
N ASN A 189 -2.09 -18.28 7.47
CA ASN A 189 -3.23 -18.86 8.22
C ASN A 189 -3.49 -20.34 7.86
N GLU A 190 -2.64 -21.22 8.36
CA GLU A 190 -2.77 -22.69 8.32
C GLU A 190 -4.10 -23.16 8.94
N GLN A 191 -4.61 -22.39 9.92
CA GLN A 191 -5.87 -22.64 10.61
C GLN A 191 -7.10 -22.70 9.67
N LEU A 192 -7.08 -21.95 8.56
CA LEU A 192 -8.16 -21.98 7.54
C LEU A 192 -8.29 -23.37 6.88
N PHE A 193 -7.20 -24.13 6.81
CA PHE A 193 -7.17 -25.44 6.16
C PHE A 193 -7.44 -26.60 7.13
N HIS A 194 -7.11 -26.43 8.41
CA HIS A 194 -7.35 -27.44 9.46
C HIS A 194 -8.83 -27.64 9.75
N HIS A 195 -9.67 -26.61 9.63
CA HIS A 195 -11.12 -26.72 9.82
C HIS A 195 -11.88 -27.30 8.62
N MET A 196 -11.21 -27.58 7.49
CA MET A 196 -11.87 -28.17 6.32
C MET A 196 -12.11 -29.68 6.51
N ARG A 197 -13.39 -30.08 6.48
CA ARG A 197 -13.86 -31.46 6.71
C ARG A 197 -13.31 -32.52 5.73
N TYR A 198 -12.82 -32.10 4.55
CA TYR A 198 -12.26 -33.00 3.53
C TYR A 198 -11.01 -32.40 2.86
N TYR A 199 -10.02 -33.26 2.58
CA TYR A 199 -8.78 -32.95 1.83
C TYR A 199 -7.91 -31.78 2.36
N GLY A 200 -8.15 -31.29 3.57
CA GLY A 200 -7.41 -30.16 4.18
C GLY A 200 -5.88 -30.28 4.07
N PRO A 201 -5.26 -31.40 4.49
CA PRO A 201 -3.80 -31.56 4.40
C PRO A 201 -3.25 -31.58 2.97
N GLN A 202 -4.02 -32.10 2.01
CA GLN A 202 -3.61 -32.19 0.61
C GLN A 202 -3.76 -30.83 -0.09
N ARG A 203 -4.87 -30.12 0.17
CA ARG A 203 -5.10 -28.75 -0.31
C ARG A 203 -4.05 -27.79 0.25
N TRP A 204 -3.67 -27.93 1.51
CA TRP A 204 -2.58 -27.16 2.12
C TRP A 204 -1.23 -27.40 1.43
N ARG A 205 -0.89 -28.66 1.14
CA ARG A 205 0.33 -29.00 0.38
C ARG A 205 0.30 -28.40 -1.03
N LEU A 206 -0.85 -28.46 -1.71
CA LEU A 206 -1.01 -27.88 -3.04
C LEU A 206 -0.96 -26.35 -3.01
N TRP A 207 -1.56 -25.72 -2.01
CA TRP A 207 -1.49 -24.28 -1.78
C TRP A 207 -0.04 -23.82 -1.57
N ASN A 208 0.70 -24.52 -0.70
CA ASN A 208 2.13 -24.24 -0.49
C ASN A 208 2.97 -24.45 -1.75
N LEU A 209 2.61 -25.41 -2.60
CA LEU A 209 3.28 -25.63 -3.89
C LEU A 209 3.04 -24.47 -4.87
N MET A 210 1.80 -23.95 -4.93
CA MET A 210 1.36 -22.99 -5.95
C MET A 210 1.54 -21.52 -5.57
N GLU A 211 1.47 -21.20 -4.28
CA GLU A 211 1.49 -19.82 -3.75
C GLU A 211 2.83 -19.46 -3.08
N LYS A 212 3.53 -20.44 -2.49
CA LYS A 212 4.82 -20.23 -1.81
C LYS A 212 5.98 -20.86 -2.60
N PRO A 213 6.62 -20.13 -3.52
CA PRO A 213 7.67 -20.68 -4.39
C PRO A 213 8.88 -21.22 -3.62
N PHE A 214 9.13 -20.75 -2.39
CA PHE A 214 10.27 -21.16 -1.57
C PHE A 214 9.96 -22.30 -0.59
N SER A 215 8.72 -22.79 -0.52
CA SER A 215 8.29 -23.82 0.43
C SER A 215 8.98 -25.17 0.20
N SER A 216 9.25 -25.51 -1.07
CA SER A 216 9.86 -26.78 -1.47
C SER A 216 10.66 -26.63 -2.76
N VAL A 217 11.54 -27.59 -3.05
CA VAL A 217 12.25 -27.65 -4.33
C VAL A 217 11.25 -27.75 -5.49
N THR A 218 10.19 -28.53 -5.35
CA THR A 218 9.13 -28.65 -6.35
C THR A 218 8.40 -27.33 -6.58
N ALA A 219 8.13 -26.55 -5.53
CA ALA A 219 7.52 -25.22 -5.65
C ALA A 219 8.41 -24.24 -6.43
N LYS A 220 9.73 -24.31 -6.22
CA LYS A 220 10.70 -23.52 -6.99
C LYS A 220 10.68 -23.89 -8.46
N VAL A 221 10.69 -25.20 -8.76
CA VAL A 221 10.61 -25.69 -10.15
C VAL A 221 9.33 -25.23 -10.82
N MET A 222 8.18 -25.32 -10.13
CA MET A 222 6.89 -24.84 -10.65
C MET A 222 6.90 -23.33 -10.92
N ALA A 223 7.48 -22.51 -10.04
CA ALA A 223 7.58 -21.07 -10.23
C ALA A 223 8.51 -20.67 -11.39
N VAL A 224 9.65 -21.36 -11.53
CA VAL A 224 10.57 -21.19 -12.66
C VAL A 224 9.90 -21.62 -13.97
N ALA A 225 9.21 -22.76 -13.98
CA ALA A 225 8.46 -23.22 -15.14
C ALA A 225 7.38 -22.21 -15.55
N SER A 226 6.58 -21.71 -14.60
CA SER A 226 5.57 -20.68 -14.88
C SER A 226 6.18 -19.42 -15.49
N SER A 227 7.31 -18.95 -14.98
CA SER A 227 8.04 -17.80 -15.54
C SER A 227 8.53 -18.05 -16.97
N PHE A 228 9.02 -19.26 -17.25
CA PHE A 228 9.48 -19.66 -18.57
C PHE A 228 8.34 -19.77 -19.59
N PHE A 229 7.20 -20.33 -19.20
CA PHE A 229 5.99 -20.37 -20.05
C PHE A 229 5.45 -18.97 -20.36
N VAL A 230 5.52 -18.03 -19.40
CA VAL A 230 5.22 -16.62 -19.68
C VAL A 230 6.16 -16.07 -20.75
N LEU A 231 7.47 -16.26 -20.60
CA LEU A 231 8.44 -15.81 -21.61
C LEU A 231 8.17 -16.41 -23.00
N ILE A 232 7.96 -17.73 -23.09
CA ILE A 232 7.62 -18.40 -24.36
C ILE A 232 6.35 -17.79 -24.95
N SER A 233 5.31 -17.59 -24.14
CA SER A 233 4.07 -17.00 -24.62
C SER A 233 4.29 -15.58 -25.16
N VAL A 234 5.09 -14.75 -24.51
CA VAL A 234 5.37 -13.38 -24.98
C VAL A 234 6.15 -13.39 -26.30
N VAL A 235 7.18 -14.23 -26.40
CA VAL A 235 7.94 -14.41 -27.64
C VAL A 235 7.02 -14.92 -28.75
N ALA A 236 6.18 -15.92 -28.47
CA ALA A 236 5.20 -16.42 -29.41
C ALA A 236 4.18 -15.35 -29.85
N LEU A 237 3.81 -14.41 -28.97
CA LEU A 237 2.96 -13.27 -29.35
C LEU A 237 3.64 -12.39 -30.39
N ALA A 238 4.89 -12.02 -30.11
CA ALA A 238 5.67 -11.14 -30.96
C ALA A 238 5.94 -11.79 -32.32
N LEU A 239 6.36 -13.06 -32.31
CA LEU A 239 6.56 -13.82 -33.53
C LEU A 239 5.25 -13.93 -34.32
N ASN A 240 4.10 -14.18 -33.70
CA ASN A 240 2.79 -14.22 -34.37
C ASN A 240 2.41 -12.91 -35.09
N THR A 241 3.08 -11.79 -34.81
CA THR A 241 2.85 -10.52 -35.53
C THR A 241 3.75 -10.32 -36.75
N VAL A 242 4.76 -11.18 -36.94
CA VAL A 242 5.70 -11.10 -38.08
C VAL A 242 5.05 -11.72 -39.32
N GLU A 243 4.83 -10.90 -40.34
CA GLU A 243 4.16 -11.30 -41.59
C GLU A 243 4.91 -12.40 -42.34
N GLU A 244 6.25 -12.36 -42.37
CA GLU A 244 7.08 -13.37 -43.05
C GLU A 244 6.84 -14.78 -42.51
N MET A 245 6.69 -14.92 -41.20
CA MET A 245 6.45 -16.22 -40.57
C MET A 245 5.00 -16.70 -40.77
N GLN A 246 4.03 -15.77 -40.76
CA GLN A 246 2.64 -16.09 -41.17
C GLN A 246 2.56 -16.56 -42.63
N GLN A 247 3.46 -16.08 -43.50
CA GLN A 247 3.48 -16.40 -44.92
C GLN A 247 4.16 -17.74 -45.22
N VAL A 248 5.16 -18.14 -44.43
CA VAL A 248 5.81 -19.47 -44.50
C VAL A 248 4.83 -20.57 -44.10
N ASP A 249 4.10 -20.38 -43.00
CA ASP A 249 3.08 -21.34 -42.54
C ASP A 249 1.96 -21.54 -43.58
N ARG A 250 1.54 -20.47 -44.26
CA ARG A 250 0.51 -20.53 -45.31
C ARG A 250 0.96 -21.24 -46.59
N LYS A 251 2.26 -21.32 -46.85
CA LYS A 251 2.85 -22.01 -48.01
C LYS A 251 3.17 -23.48 -47.73
N SER A 252 3.41 -23.86 -46.47
CA SER A 252 3.82 -25.22 -46.10
C SER A 252 2.66 -26.24 -46.05
N GLY A 253 1.41 -25.79 -46.14
CA GLY A 253 0.23 -26.67 -46.19
C GLY A 253 -0.04 -27.49 -44.93
N ASP A 254 0.66 -27.19 -43.83
CA ASP A 254 0.50 -27.94 -42.58
C ASP A 254 -0.78 -27.49 -41.85
N SER A 255 -1.53 -28.45 -41.31
CA SER A 255 -2.93 -28.22 -40.89
C SER A 255 -3.10 -27.29 -39.68
N ARG A 256 -2.01 -26.98 -38.95
CA ARG A 256 -1.98 -25.96 -37.88
C ARG A 256 -0.54 -25.46 -37.70
N PRO A 257 -0.28 -24.15 -37.75
CA PRO A 257 1.06 -23.60 -37.59
C PRO A 257 1.65 -23.99 -36.22
N VAL A 258 2.95 -24.31 -36.17
CA VAL A 258 3.66 -24.72 -34.94
C VAL A 258 3.46 -23.69 -33.82
N LEU A 259 3.34 -22.42 -34.18
CA LEU A 259 3.18 -21.32 -33.24
C LEU A 259 1.81 -21.31 -32.53
N GLU A 260 0.74 -21.74 -33.20
CA GLU A 260 -0.57 -21.91 -32.57
C GLU A 260 -0.59 -23.08 -31.59
N HIS A 261 0.18 -24.14 -31.86
CA HIS A 261 0.35 -25.24 -30.91
C HIS A 261 1.10 -24.78 -29.64
N ILE A 262 2.17 -24.01 -29.81
CA ILE A 262 2.92 -23.43 -28.68
C ILE A 262 1.99 -22.54 -27.85
N GLU A 263 1.18 -21.71 -28.49
CA GLU A 263 0.23 -20.84 -27.80
C GLU A 263 -0.85 -21.63 -27.05
N THR A 264 -1.42 -22.65 -27.69
CA THR A 264 -2.41 -23.55 -27.07
C THR A 264 -1.82 -24.27 -25.87
N LEU A 265 -0.58 -24.76 -25.97
CA LEU A 265 0.15 -25.41 -24.89
C LEU A 265 0.46 -24.45 -23.73
N CYS A 266 0.84 -23.20 -24.02
CA CYS A 266 1.06 -22.19 -23.00
C CYS A 266 -0.23 -21.85 -22.24
N ILE A 267 -1.34 -21.71 -22.97
CA ILE A 267 -2.63 -21.40 -22.36
C ILE A 267 -3.12 -22.60 -21.55
N ALA A 268 -2.99 -23.83 -22.05
CA ALA A 268 -3.29 -25.05 -21.29
C ALA A 268 -2.49 -25.13 -19.98
N PHE A 269 -1.22 -24.72 -19.99
CA PHE A 269 -0.43 -24.63 -18.77
C PHE A 269 -0.96 -23.55 -17.83
N PHE A 270 -1.29 -22.35 -18.32
CA PHE A 270 -1.85 -21.27 -17.50
C PHE A 270 -3.21 -21.61 -16.91
N THR A 271 -4.04 -22.33 -17.64
CA THR A 271 -5.37 -22.74 -17.18
C THR A 271 -5.26 -23.82 -16.12
N LEU A 272 -4.37 -24.79 -16.30
CA LEU A 272 -4.02 -25.75 -15.25
C LEU A 272 -3.52 -25.02 -14.00
N GLU A 273 -2.63 -24.03 -14.16
CA GLU A 273 -2.10 -23.25 -13.05
C GLU A 273 -3.21 -22.51 -12.29
N TYR A 274 -4.13 -21.85 -13.00
CA TYR A 274 -5.28 -21.16 -12.43
C TYR A 274 -6.25 -22.13 -11.72
N LEU A 275 -6.56 -23.27 -12.34
CA LEU A 275 -7.43 -24.29 -11.75
C LEU A 275 -6.84 -24.90 -10.48
N LEU A 276 -5.54 -25.22 -10.49
CA LEU A 276 -4.85 -25.71 -9.30
C LEU A 276 -4.89 -24.69 -8.16
N ARG A 277 -4.75 -23.39 -8.46
CA ARG A 277 -4.94 -22.32 -7.47
C ARG A 277 -6.37 -22.23 -6.96
N LEU A 278 -7.36 -22.24 -7.85
CA LEU A 278 -8.78 -22.20 -7.49
C LEU A 278 -9.16 -23.36 -6.56
N VAL A 279 -8.70 -24.58 -6.87
CA VAL A 279 -8.94 -25.78 -6.04
C VAL A 279 -8.17 -25.73 -4.72
N SER A 280 -6.96 -25.19 -4.70
CA SER A 280 -6.15 -25.10 -3.48
C SER A 280 -6.60 -24.00 -2.51
N THR A 281 -7.36 -22.99 -2.97
CA THR A 281 -7.80 -21.86 -2.15
C THR A 281 -8.89 -22.27 -1.13
N PRO A 282 -8.84 -21.79 0.13
CA PRO A 282 -9.91 -22.00 1.11
C PRO A 282 -11.16 -21.16 0.81
N ASP A 283 -10.98 -19.89 0.39
CA ASP A 283 -12.09 -18.93 0.20
C ASP A 283 -12.18 -18.41 -1.24
N LEU A 284 -13.16 -18.89 -2.02
CA LEU A 284 -13.33 -18.50 -3.42
C LEU A 284 -13.63 -17.00 -3.60
N ARG A 285 -14.37 -16.37 -2.67
CA ARG A 285 -14.69 -14.94 -2.74
C ARG A 285 -13.45 -14.07 -2.57
N ARG A 286 -12.58 -14.44 -1.62
CA ARG A 286 -11.30 -13.76 -1.40
C ARG A 286 -10.36 -14.01 -2.58
N PHE A 287 -10.38 -15.21 -3.16
CA PHE A 287 -9.64 -15.54 -4.36
C PHE A 287 -10.03 -14.66 -5.54
N ALA A 288 -11.33 -14.54 -5.83
CA ALA A 288 -11.85 -13.74 -6.95
C ALA A 288 -11.58 -12.24 -6.79
N SER A 289 -11.53 -11.74 -5.55
CA SER A 289 -11.22 -10.34 -5.24
C SER A 289 -9.72 -10.00 -5.25
N SER A 290 -8.83 -10.99 -5.40
CA SER A 290 -7.39 -10.79 -5.38
C SER A 290 -6.86 -10.33 -6.74
N ALA A 291 -6.13 -9.21 -6.78
CA ALA A 291 -5.58 -8.65 -8.02
C ALA A 291 -4.66 -9.62 -8.77
N LEU A 292 -3.83 -10.41 -8.07
CA LEU A 292 -2.92 -11.38 -8.71
C LEU A 292 -3.68 -12.54 -9.36
N ASN A 293 -4.81 -12.94 -8.79
CA ASN A 293 -5.66 -13.99 -9.36
C ASN A 293 -6.50 -13.46 -10.52
N ALA A 294 -6.93 -12.20 -10.47
CA ALA A 294 -7.57 -11.53 -11.60
C ALA A 294 -6.63 -11.44 -12.81
N VAL A 295 -5.34 -11.15 -12.60
CA VAL A 295 -4.32 -11.18 -13.65
C VAL A 295 -4.19 -12.57 -14.28
N ASP A 296 -4.16 -13.64 -13.46
CA ASP A 296 -4.12 -15.02 -13.97
C ASP A 296 -5.37 -15.35 -14.82
N LEU A 297 -6.56 -14.85 -14.44
CA LEU A 297 -7.80 -15.02 -15.20
C LEU A 297 -7.78 -14.25 -16.52
N ILE A 298 -7.39 -12.97 -16.50
CA ILE A 298 -7.30 -12.12 -17.70
C ILE A 298 -6.29 -12.70 -18.71
N ALA A 299 -5.24 -13.38 -18.25
CA ALA A 299 -4.26 -14.00 -19.13
C ALA A 299 -4.81 -15.19 -19.95
N ILE A 300 -5.83 -15.89 -19.45
CA ILE A 300 -6.44 -17.06 -20.14
C ILE A 300 -7.76 -16.71 -20.83
N LEU A 301 -8.46 -15.68 -20.35
CA LEU A 301 -9.79 -15.26 -20.82
C LEU A 301 -9.88 -15.09 -22.35
N PRO A 302 -8.89 -14.52 -23.06
CA PRO A 302 -9.02 -14.25 -24.48
C PRO A 302 -9.32 -15.49 -25.33
N LEU A 303 -8.71 -16.64 -25.01
CA LEU A 303 -8.92 -17.89 -25.74
C LEU A 303 -10.33 -18.43 -25.51
N TYR A 304 -10.77 -18.49 -24.26
CA TYR A 304 -12.09 -19.04 -23.93
C TYR A 304 -13.21 -18.17 -24.47
N LEU A 305 -13.07 -16.86 -24.40
CA LEU A 305 -14.07 -15.96 -24.96
C LEU A 305 -14.07 -15.99 -26.49
N GLN A 306 -12.91 -16.21 -27.15
CA GLN A 306 -12.86 -16.49 -28.58
C GLN A 306 -13.60 -17.79 -28.95
N LEU A 307 -13.31 -18.90 -28.26
CA LEU A 307 -13.99 -20.18 -28.47
C LEU A 307 -15.50 -20.07 -28.24
N LEU A 308 -15.91 -19.34 -27.20
CA LEU A 308 -17.30 -19.10 -26.87
C LEU A 308 -18.02 -18.29 -27.97
N LEU A 309 -17.38 -17.23 -28.48
CA LEU A 309 -17.92 -16.43 -29.59
C LEU A 309 -18.03 -17.23 -30.90
N GLU A 310 -17.05 -18.09 -31.18
CA GLU A 310 -17.08 -19.00 -32.34
C GLU A 310 -18.23 -20.02 -32.22
N CYS A 311 -18.45 -20.60 -31.04
CA CYS A 311 -19.61 -21.48 -30.81
C CYS A 311 -20.95 -20.77 -30.99
N PHE A 312 -21.12 -19.56 -30.46
CA PHE A 312 -22.37 -18.81 -30.59
C PHE A 312 -22.63 -18.28 -32.00
N ALA A 313 -21.58 -18.05 -32.79
CA ALA A 313 -21.72 -17.62 -34.18
C ALA A 313 -22.20 -18.74 -35.12
N ASP A 314 -21.96 -20.01 -34.76
CA ASP A 314 -22.31 -21.18 -35.57
C ASP A 314 -23.78 -21.64 -35.37
N ASP A 315 -24.39 -21.37 -34.21
CA ASP A 315 -25.78 -21.79 -33.89
C ASP A 315 -26.87 -20.95 -34.58
N ASP A 316 -26.51 -19.76 -35.07
CA ASP A 316 -27.43 -18.80 -35.69
C ASP A 316 -27.64 -19.07 -37.19
N GLN A 317 -27.99 -20.32 -37.54
CA GLN A 317 -28.42 -20.68 -38.90
C GLN A 317 -29.95 -20.60 -39.00
N PRO A 318 -30.54 -19.55 -39.62
CA PRO A 318 -31.98 -19.53 -39.85
C PRO A 318 -32.28 -20.57 -40.92
N ARG A 319 -33.03 -21.61 -40.57
CA ARG A 319 -33.68 -22.52 -41.53
C ARG A 319 -34.86 -21.84 -42.25
N GLY A 320 -34.68 -20.59 -42.69
CA GLY A 320 -35.68 -19.76 -43.33
C GLY A 320 -35.40 -19.58 -44.83
N ARG A 321 -36.39 -19.92 -45.66
CA ARG A 321 -36.37 -19.86 -47.12
C ARG A 321 -36.45 -18.38 -47.60
N GLY A 322 -35.34 -17.64 -47.51
CA GLY A 322 -35.19 -16.26 -48.00
C GLY A 322 -34.09 -16.15 -49.07
N SER A 323 -34.18 -15.15 -49.95
CA SER A 323 -33.34 -15.03 -51.16
C SER A 323 -31.83 -14.95 -50.87
N GLN A 324 -31.02 -15.59 -51.71
CA GLN A 324 -29.57 -15.79 -51.51
C GLN A 324 -28.75 -14.49 -51.40
N HIS A 325 -29.21 -13.39 -52.00
CA HIS A 325 -28.41 -12.15 -52.10
C HIS A 325 -28.46 -11.29 -50.82
N GLU A 326 -29.54 -11.38 -50.05
CA GLU A 326 -29.73 -10.58 -48.82
C GLU A 326 -29.05 -11.23 -47.61
N HIS A 327 -28.99 -12.56 -47.60
CA HIS A 327 -28.28 -13.35 -46.57
C HIS A 327 -26.74 -13.21 -46.65
N ASP A 328 -26.18 -12.99 -47.84
CA ASP A 328 -24.72 -12.89 -48.01
C ASP A 328 -24.17 -11.53 -47.53
N ILE A 329 -24.92 -10.44 -47.67
CA ILE A 329 -24.52 -9.11 -47.19
C ILE A 329 -24.57 -9.05 -45.65
N GLU A 330 -25.57 -9.66 -45.02
CA GLU A 330 -25.68 -9.71 -43.55
C GLU A 330 -24.59 -10.59 -42.92
N LYS A 331 -24.25 -11.73 -43.56
CA LYS A 331 -23.13 -12.59 -43.14
C LYS A 331 -21.79 -11.86 -43.23
N VAL A 332 -21.52 -11.09 -44.28
CA VAL A 332 -20.29 -10.31 -44.42
C VAL A 332 -20.19 -9.20 -43.36
N GLY A 333 -21.29 -8.52 -43.03
CA GLY A 333 -21.34 -7.52 -41.95
C GLY A 333 -21.15 -8.12 -40.56
N ARG A 334 -21.70 -9.31 -40.29
CA ARG A 334 -21.55 -10.04 -39.02
C ARG A 334 -20.15 -10.62 -38.86
N VAL A 335 -19.56 -11.19 -39.92
CA VAL A 335 -18.16 -11.64 -39.96
C VAL A 335 -17.19 -10.47 -39.79
N GLY A 336 -17.51 -9.28 -40.31
CA GLY A 336 -16.72 -8.07 -40.09
C GLY A 336 -16.73 -7.61 -38.61
N LYS A 337 -17.90 -7.58 -37.97
CA LYS A 337 -18.04 -7.24 -36.53
C LYS A 337 -17.38 -8.30 -35.64
N VAL A 338 -17.59 -9.58 -35.90
CA VAL A 338 -16.95 -10.69 -35.18
C VAL A 338 -15.43 -10.64 -35.41
N GLY A 339 -14.95 -10.39 -36.63
CA GLY A 339 -13.53 -10.21 -36.94
C GLY A 339 -12.89 -9.04 -36.19
N GLN A 340 -13.61 -7.92 -36.01
CA GLN A 340 -13.14 -6.79 -35.21
C GLN A 340 -13.04 -7.16 -33.72
N VAL A 341 -14.02 -7.88 -33.17
CA VAL A 341 -13.98 -8.39 -31.79
C VAL A 341 -12.82 -9.38 -31.63
N LEU A 342 -12.66 -10.34 -32.53
CA LEU A 342 -11.54 -11.30 -32.51
C LEU A 342 -10.17 -10.60 -32.57
N ARG A 343 -10.06 -9.47 -33.27
CA ARG A 343 -8.86 -8.63 -33.28
C ARG A 343 -8.56 -8.03 -31.90
N ILE A 344 -9.58 -7.51 -31.22
CA ILE A 344 -9.45 -6.99 -29.85
C ILE A 344 -9.09 -8.14 -28.89
N MET A 345 -9.72 -9.31 -29.02
CA MET A 345 -9.40 -10.50 -28.25
C MET A 345 -7.92 -10.90 -28.41
N ARG A 346 -7.39 -10.84 -29.63
CA ARG A 346 -5.98 -11.11 -29.91
C ARG A 346 -5.06 -10.10 -29.21
N LEU A 347 -5.44 -8.82 -29.18
CA LEU A 347 -4.68 -7.78 -28.45
C LEU A 347 -4.71 -8.01 -26.94
N MET A 348 -5.83 -8.45 -26.35
CA MET A 348 -5.92 -8.76 -24.92
C MET A 348 -4.91 -9.83 -24.47
N ARG A 349 -4.40 -10.67 -25.39
CA ARG A 349 -3.36 -11.66 -25.07
C ARG A 349 -2.08 -11.00 -24.54
N ILE A 350 -1.81 -9.72 -24.85
CA ILE A 350 -0.67 -8.98 -24.31
C ILE A 350 -0.71 -8.87 -22.77
N PHE A 351 -1.91 -8.90 -22.17
CA PHE A 351 -2.07 -8.87 -20.71
C PHE A 351 -1.45 -10.10 -20.03
N ARG A 352 -1.13 -11.18 -20.75
CA ARG A 352 -0.37 -12.31 -20.17
C ARG A 352 1.02 -11.92 -19.66
N ILE A 353 1.60 -10.82 -20.16
CA ILE A 353 2.85 -10.24 -19.63
C ILE A 353 2.69 -9.87 -18.15
N LEU A 354 1.50 -9.41 -17.73
CA LEU A 354 1.23 -9.03 -16.35
C LEU A 354 1.37 -10.22 -15.38
N LYS A 355 1.29 -11.46 -15.86
CA LYS A 355 1.53 -12.65 -15.05
C LYS A 355 2.94 -12.69 -14.44
N LEU A 356 3.91 -11.99 -15.04
CA LEU A 356 5.24 -11.77 -14.45
C LEU A 356 5.16 -11.09 -13.08
N ALA A 357 4.09 -10.35 -12.78
CA ALA A 357 3.90 -9.71 -11.49
C ALA A 357 3.89 -10.72 -10.34
N ARG A 358 3.39 -11.94 -10.55
CA ARG A 358 3.39 -12.97 -9.51
C ARG A 358 4.81 -13.41 -9.10
N HIS A 359 5.74 -13.39 -10.05
CA HIS A 359 7.12 -13.86 -9.86
C HIS A 359 8.12 -12.72 -9.63
N SER A 360 7.71 -11.47 -9.85
CA SER A 360 8.55 -10.28 -9.66
C SER A 360 8.14 -9.51 -8.40
N THR A 361 8.96 -9.57 -7.35
CA THR A 361 8.82 -8.72 -6.16
C THR A 361 8.85 -7.23 -6.54
N GLY A 362 9.63 -6.85 -7.55
CA GLY A 362 9.67 -5.47 -8.05
C GLY A 362 8.34 -5.02 -8.65
N LEU A 363 7.68 -5.86 -9.45
CA LEU A 363 6.41 -5.50 -10.08
C LEU A 363 5.24 -5.50 -9.07
N ARG A 364 5.28 -6.37 -8.05
CA ARG A 364 4.36 -6.30 -6.89
C ARG A 364 4.55 -5.01 -6.11
N ALA A 365 5.81 -4.65 -5.81
CA ALA A 365 6.14 -3.40 -5.15
C ALA A 365 5.67 -2.19 -5.94
N PHE A 366 5.90 -2.19 -7.26
CA PHE A 366 5.45 -1.12 -8.14
C PHE A 366 3.92 -0.95 -8.14
N GLY A 367 3.16 -2.05 -8.29
CA GLY A 367 1.70 -2.00 -8.23
C GLY A 367 1.15 -1.47 -6.90
N PHE A 368 1.76 -1.87 -5.78
CA PHE A 368 1.41 -1.33 -4.47
C PHE A 368 1.71 0.17 -4.37
N THR A 369 2.88 0.60 -4.85
CA THR A 369 3.29 2.01 -4.80
C THR A 369 2.40 2.92 -5.65
N LEU A 370 1.92 2.42 -6.80
CA LEU A 370 0.93 3.11 -7.62
C LEU A 370 -0.41 3.26 -6.89
N ARG A 371 -0.86 2.22 -6.20
CA ARG A 371 -2.09 2.27 -5.39
C ARG A 371 -1.96 3.28 -4.25
N GLN A 372 -0.81 3.31 -3.57
CA GLN A 372 -0.57 4.24 -2.47
C GLN A 372 -0.46 5.69 -2.96
N CYS A 373 0.17 5.92 -4.11
CA CYS A 373 0.39 7.25 -4.66
C CYS A 373 -0.68 7.64 -5.68
N TYR A 374 -1.86 7.00 -5.69
CA TYR A 374 -2.85 7.20 -6.75
C TYR A 374 -3.32 8.66 -6.86
N GLN A 375 -3.45 9.37 -5.74
CA GLN A 375 -3.83 10.79 -5.73
C GLN A 375 -2.73 11.66 -6.36
N GLN A 376 -1.47 11.38 -6.04
CA GLN A 376 -0.32 12.10 -6.58
C GLN A 376 -0.15 11.84 -8.08
N VAL A 377 -0.26 10.58 -8.50
CA VAL A 377 -0.22 10.18 -9.92
C VAL A 377 -1.42 10.76 -10.68
N GLY A 378 -2.62 10.74 -10.08
CA GLY A 378 -3.82 11.30 -10.69
C GLY A 378 -3.72 12.82 -10.87
N CYS A 379 -3.19 13.54 -9.87
CA CYS A 379 -2.92 14.97 -9.94
C CYS A 379 -1.91 15.30 -11.05
N LEU A 380 -0.83 14.50 -11.18
CA LEU A 380 0.12 14.64 -12.28
C LEU A 380 -0.54 14.48 -13.66
N LEU A 381 -1.32 13.41 -13.85
CA LEU A 381 -2.00 13.16 -15.12
C LEU A 381 -2.96 14.30 -15.48
N LEU A 382 -3.62 14.89 -14.49
CA LEU A 382 -4.46 16.08 -14.67
C LEU A 382 -3.63 17.27 -15.14
N PHE A 383 -2.49 17.58 -14.52
CA PHE A 383 -1.62 18.67 -14.94
C PHE A 383 -1.03 18.45 -16.34
N ILE A 384 -0.64 17.22 -16.67
CA ILE A 384 -0.17 16.87 -18.02
C ILE A 384 -1.30 17.08 -19.03
N ALA A 385 -2.52 16.60 -18.76
CA ALA A 385 -3.66 16.77 -19.65
C ALA A 385 -3.99 18.27 -19.86
N MET A 386 -4.02 19.06 -18.78
CA MET A 386 -4.22 20.50 -18.83
C MET A 386 -3.13 21.19 -19.66
N GLY A 387 -1.87 20.80 -19.48
CA GLY A 387 -0.75 21.28 -20.30
C GLY A 387 -0.92 20.95 -21.77
N ILE A 388 -1.29 19.71 -22.10
CA ILE A 388 -1.55 19.29 -23.48
C ILE A 388 -2.64 20.18 -24.09
N PHE A 389 -3.79 20.35 -23.42
CA PHE A 389 -4.87 21.20 -23.95
C PHE A 389 -4.44 22.65 -24.14
N ALA A 390 -3.74 23.24 -23.15
CA ALA A 390 -3.34 24.64 -23.17
C ALA A 390 -2.26 24.94 -24.24
N PHE A 391 -1.15 24.20 -24.24
CA PHE A 391 -0.05 24.44 -25.17
C PHE A 391 -0.43 24.07 -26.61
N SER A 392 -1.29 23.08 -26.81
CA SER A 392 -1.82 22.75 -28.15
C SER A 392 -2.66 23.89 -28.70
N ALA A 393 -3.53 24.50 -27.88
CA ALA A 393 -4.33 25.63 -28.31
C ALA A 393 -3.45 26.85 -28.64
N MET A 394 -2.46 27.16 -27.80
CA MET A 394 -1.54 28.29 -28.03
C MET A 394 -0.67 28.13 -29.29
N VAL A 395 -0.14 26.93 -29.55
CA VAL A 395 0.65 26.70 -30.77
C VAL A 395 -0.24 26.65 -32.01
N TYR A 396 -1.43 26.03 -31.92
CA TYR A 396 -2.37 26.02 -33.03
C TYR A 396 -2.76 27.44 -33.45
N THR A 397 -3.07 28.35 -32.52
CA THR A 397 -3.49 29.71 -32.89
C THR A 397 -2.42 30.50 -33.65
N VAL A 398 -1.12 30.25 -33.39
CA VAL A 398 -0.04 30.95 -34.08
C VAL A 398 0.50 30.24 -35.32
N GLU A 399 0.30 28.92 -35.44
CA GLU A 399 0.81 28.14 -36.57
C GLU A 399 -0.27 27.73 -37.59
N HIS A 400 -1.57 27.81 -37.27
CA HIS A 400 -2.63 27.29 -38.16
C HIS A 400 -2.71 27.97 -39.53
N ASP A 401 -2.27 29.23 -39.64
CA ASP A 401 -2.26 29.99 -40.89
C ASP A 401 -0.98 29.76 -41.73
N VAL A 402 -0.02 28.98 -41.21
CA VAL A 402 1.27 28.73 -41.85
C VAL A 402 1.22 27.42 -42.63
N SER A 403 1.23 27.54 -43.96
CA SER A 403 1.05 26.42 -44.90
C SER A 403 2.17 25.36 -44.89
N SER A 404 3.34 25.66 -44.31
CA SER A 404 4.45 24.70 -44.14
C SER A 404 4.31 23.81 -42.90
N THR A 405 3.31 24.04 -42.03
CA THR A 405 3.21 23.36 -40.74
C THR A 405 2.07 22.34 -40.70
N ASN A 406 2.26 21.26 -39.94
CA ASN A 406 1.28 20.17 -39.83
C ASN A 406 0.20 20.42 -38.75
N PHE A 407 -0.01 21.67 -38.32
CA PHE A 407 -0.98 22.03 -37.28
C PHE A 407 -2.41 22.21 -37.85
N THR A 408 -3.03 21.11 -38.27
CA THR A 408 -4.33 21.13 -38.97
C THR A 408 -5.53 21.30 -38.04
N SER A 409 -5.45 20.84 -36.79
CA SER A 409 -6.52 20.97 -35.80
C SER A 409 -5.96 20.91 -34.38
N ILE A 410 -6.74 21.42 -33.41
CA ILE A 410 -6.36 21.37 -31.99
C ILE A 410 -6.13 19.92 -31.50
N PRO A 411 -6.98 18.92 -31.82
CA PRO A 411 -6.70 17.53 -31.48
C PRO A 411 -5.44 16.96 -32.15
N HIS A 412 -5.09 17.38 -33.37
CA HIS A 412 -3.81 17.01 -33.98
C HIS A 412 -2.63 17.65 -33.24
N ALA A 413 -2.77 18.88 -32.75
CA ALA A 413 -1.75 19.53 -31.92
C ALA A 413 -1.56 18.86 -30.55
N TRP A 414 -2.56 18.11 -30.02
CA TRP A 414 -2.39 17.33 -28.78
C TRP A 414 -1.26 16.31 -28.88
N TRP A 415 -1.08 15.71 -30.06
CA TRP A 415 0.03 14.79 -30.30
C TRP A 415 1.38 15.49 -30.13
N TRP A 416 1.55 16.65 -30.79
CA TRP A 416 2.75 17.46 -30.66
C TRP A 416 3.03 17.88 -29.21
N ALA A 417 1.99 18.35 -28.49
CA ALA A 417 2.15 18.78 -27.11
C ALA A 417 2.46 17.59 -26.17
N ALA A 418 1.83 16.43 -26.36
CA ALA A 418 2.11 15.23 -25.58
C ALA A 418 3.56 14.74 -25.78
N VAL A 419 4.04 14.72 -27.03
CA VAL A 419 5.42 14.33 -27.38
C VAL A 419 6.45 15.33 -26.86
N SER A 420 6.11 16.62 -26.84
CA SER A 420 6.98 17.70 -26.32
C SER A 420 7.03 17.71 -24.79
N ILE A 421 5.88 17.63 -24.10
CA ILE A 421 5.78 17.57 -22.63
C ILE A 421 6.47 16.32 -22.08
N SER A 422 6.37 15.18 -22.77
CA SER A 422 7.07 13.94 -22.41
C SER A 422 8.56 13.94 -22.75
N THR A 423 9.08 15.01 -23.37
CA THR A 423 10.48 15.15 -23.79
C THR A 423 10.94 14.13 -24.84
N VAL A 424 10.02 13.47 -25.54
CA VAL A 424 10.34 12.47 -26.58
C VAL A 424 10.81 13.14 -27.87
N GLY A 425 10.04 14.11 -28.38
CA GLY A 425 10.44 14.93 -29.53
C GLY A 425 10.70 14.17 -30.84
N TYR A 426 9.69 13.45 -31.38
CA TYR A 426 9.85 12.73 -32.65
C TYR A 426 10.27 13.60 -33.85
N GLY A 427 9.91 14.90 -33.84
CA GLY A 427 10.25 15.84 -34.89
C GLY A 427 9.35 15.80 -36.13
N ASP A 428 8.25 15.06 -36.08
CA ASP A 428 7.21 14.96 -37.11
C ASP A 428 6.32 16.22 -37.20
N MET A 429 6.20 16.94 -36.09
CA MET A 429 5.53 18.24 -36.00
C MET A 429 6.43 19.22 -35.24
N CYS A 430 6.66 20.41 -35.78
CA CYS A 430 7.46 21.46 -35.16
C CYS A 430 6.91 22.84 -35.54
N PRO A 431 6.80 23.81 -34.62
CA PRO A 431 6.41 25.17 -34.95
C PRO A 431 7.55 25.89 -35.68
N GLU A 432 7.21 26.60 -36.75
CA GLU A 432 8.19 27.34 -37.55
C GLU A 432 8.25 28.80 -37.16
N THR A 433 7.15 29.40 -36.70
CA THR A 433 7.11 30.81 -36.35
C THR A 433 7.90 31.12 -35.07
N HIS A 434 8.38 32.35 -34.95
CA HIS A 434 9.06 32.79 -33.73
C HIS A 434 8.18 32.69 -32.47
N LEU A 435 6.87 32.95 -32.61
CA LEU A 435 5.91 32.83 -31.49
C LEU A 435 5.64 31.37 -31.14
N GLY A 436 5.46 30.49 -32.13
CA GLY A 436 5.30 29.06 -31.90
C GLY A 436 6.54 28.44 -31.26
N ARG A 437 7.75 28.87 -31.63
CA ARG A 437 9.00 28.47 -30.96
C ARG A 437 9.09 28.94 -29.52
N LEU A 438 8.59 30.14 -29.20
CA LEU A 438 8.49 30.62 -27.82
C LEU A 438 7.53 29.73 -27.00
N PHE A 439 6.35 29.43 -27.53
CA PHE A 439 5.40 28.54 -26.86
C PHE A 439 5.92 27.10 -26.74
N ALA A 440 6.66 26.61 -27.74
CA ALA A 440 7.35 25.33 -27.66
C ALA A 440 8.38 25.31 -26.53
N PHE A 441 9.19 26.35 -26.39
CA PHE A 441 10.14 26.47 -25.29
C PHE A 441 9.43 26.44 -23.93
N LEU A 442 8.34 27.20 -23.76
CA LEU A 442 7.54 27.19 -22.53
C LEU A 442 6.91 25.82 -22.25
N CYS A 443 6.40 25.15 -23.29
CA CYS A 443 5.82 23.80 -23.22
C CYS A 443 6.85 22.77 -22.73
N ILE A 444 8.06 22.79 -23.30
CA ILE A 444 9.15 21.89 -22.91
C ILE A 444 9.60 22.16 -21.47
N ALA A 445 9.80 23.43 -21.11
CA ALA A 445 10.18 23.81 -19.74
C ALA A 445 9.13 23.36 -18.72
N PHE A 446 7.85 23.56 -19.03
CA PHE A 446 6.73 23.09 -18.22
C PHE A 446 6.71 21.56 -18.09
N GLY A 447 6.91 20.83 -19.18
CA GLY A 447 6.95 19.37 -19.18
C GLY A 447 8.08 18.77 -18.34
N ILE A 448 9.28 19.36 -18.40
CA ILE A 448 10.43 18.95 -17.57
C ILE A 448 10.09 19.09 -16.07
N ILE A 449 9.52 20.22 -15.67
CA ILE A 449 9.14 20.49 -14.28
C ILE A 449 8.04 19.51 -13.83
N LEU A 450 7.00 19.33 -14.64
CA LEU A 450 5.89 18.43 -14.31
C LEU A 450 6.33 16.97 -14.19
N ASN A 451 7.22 16.49 -15.05
CA ASN A 451 7.66 15.10 -15.01
C ASN A 451 8.67 14.85 -13.87
N GLY A 452 9.54 15.80 -13.56
CA GLY A 452 10.62 15.60 -12.58
C GLY A 452 10.13 15.31 -11.16
N MET A 453 9.19 16.12 -10.65
CA MET A 453 8.74 16.04 -9.25
C MET A 453 8.04 14.71 -8.90
N PRO A 454 7.03 14.23 -9.66
CA PRO A 454 6.35 12.97 -9.36
C PRO A 454 7.22 11.75 -9.59
N ILE A 455 8.13 11.76 -10.59
CA ILE A 455 9.07 10.65 -10.81
C ILE A 455 9.92 10.48 -9.54
N SER A 456 10.41 11.57 -8.94
CA SER A 456 11.17 11.51 -7.69
C SER A 456 10.33 10.98 -6.52
N ILE A 457 9.09 11.46 -6.36
CA ILE A 457 8.21 11.03 -5.27
C ILE A 457 7.87 9.54 -5.41
N LEU A 458 7.47 9.11 -6.61
CA LEU A 458 7.14 7.72 -6.92
C LEU A 458 8.36 6.81 -6.70
N TYR A 459 9.54 7.24 -7.14
CA TYR A 459 10.79 6.50 -6.91
C TYR A 459 11.10 6.34 -5.42
N ASN A 460 11.01 7.41 -4.62
CA ASN A 460 11.30 7.35 -3.19
C ASN A 460 10.34 6.41 -2.46
N LYS A 461 9.04 6.48 -2.77
CA LYS A 461 8.02 5.57 -2.20
C LYS A 461 8.24 4.12 -2.65
N PHE A 462 8.60 3.92 -3.92
CA PHE A 462 8.95 2.61 -4.45
C PHE A 462 10.17 2.00 -3.76
N SER A 463 11.24 2.77 -3.59
CA SER A 463 12.48 2.32 -2.96
C SER A 463 12.26 1.90 -1.51
N ASP A 464 11.51 2.69 -0.75
CA ASP A 464 11.16 2.38 0.64
C ASP A 464 10.31 1.11 0.74
N TYR A 465 9.25 1.00 -0.07
CA TYR A 465 8.39 -0.18 -0.07
C TYR A 465 9.11 -1.44 -0.54
N TYR A 466 9.92 -1.34 -1.61
CA TYR A 466 10.71 -2.45 -2.12
C TYR A 466 11.70 -2.97 -1.05
N SER A 467 12.38 -2.06 -0.35
CA SER A 467 13.32 -2.41 0.72
C SER A 467 12.61 -3.12 1.88
N LYS A 468 11.46 -2.59 2.31
CA LYS A 468 10.63 -3.21 3.37
C LYS A 468 10.13 -4.59 2.94
N LEU A 469 9.55 -4.71 1.75
CA LEU A 469 9.03 -5.99 1.24
C LEU A 469 10.13 -7.05 1.14
N LYS A 470 11.32 -6.68 0.64
CA LYS A 470 12.47 -7.59 0.56
C LYS A 470 12.97 -8.02 1.94
N ALA A 471 12.99 -7.11 2.92
CA ALA A 471 13.34 -7.43 4.30
C ALA A 471 12.34 -8.42 4.91
N TYR A 472 11.04 -8.20 4.68
CA TYR A 472 9.99 -9.13 5.09
C TYR A 472 10.16 -10.52 4.46
N GLU A 473 10.31 -10.61 3.14
CA GLU A 473 10.57 -11.89 2.45
C GLU A 473 11.79 -12.61 3.03
N TYR A 474 12.89 -11.89 3.30
CA TYR A 474 14.08 -12.46 3.92
C TYR A 474 13.82 -13.02 5.33
N THR A 475 13.08 -12.29 6.17
CA THR A 475 12.73 -12.76 7.53
C THR A 475 11.80 -13.98 7.49
N ALA A 476 10.82 -14.01 6.59
CA ALA A 476 9.94 -15.16 6.40
C ALA A 476 10.73 -16.40 5.95
N LEU A 477 11.63 -16.24 4.98
CA LEU A 477 12.52 -17.32 4.52
C LEU A 477 13.44 -17.84 5.64
N LYS A 478 13.91 -16.96 6.52
CA LYS A 478 14.74 -17.34 7.68
C LYS A 478 13.94 -18.12 8.73
N LYS A 479 12.68 -17.72 8.98
CA LYS A 479 11.74 -18.44 9.85
C LYS A 479 11.45 -19.84 9.30
N GLU A 480 11.15 -19.96 8.01
CA GLU A 480 10.84 -21.24 7.35
C GLU A 480 12.05 -22.18 7.26
N ARG A 481 13.28 -21.66 7.09
CA ARG A 481 14.49 -22.49 7.16
C ARG A 481 14.72 -23.11 8.54
N GLY A 482 14.10 -22.57 9.60
CA GLY A 482 14.35 -22.94 10.98
C GLY A 482 15.82 -22.73 11.39
N LYS A 483 16.11 -22.86 12.70
CA LYS A 483 17.47 -23.25 13.10
C LYS A 483 17.66 -24.65 12.53
N VAL A 484 18.29 -24.77 11.36
CA VAL A 484 18.81 -26.04 10.90
C VAL A 484 19.82 -26.45 11.96
N ASP A 485 19.43 -27.31 12.90
CA ASP A 485 20.35 -27.91 13.87
C ASP A 485 21.32 -28.79 13.09
N PHE A 486 22.34 -28.15 12.53
CA PHE A 486 23.48 -28.79 11.89
C PHE A 486 24.09 -29.82 12.83
N THR A 487 24.07 -29.55 14.14
CA THR A 487 24.43 -30.47 15.21
C THR A 487 23.62 -31.77 15.19
N ARG A 488 22.28 -31.71 15.03
CA ARG A 488 21.44 -32.91 15.01
C ARG A 488 21.63 -33.74 13.72
N ARG A 489 21.80 -33.08 12.57
CA ARG A 489 22.10 -33.77 11.30
C ARG A 489 23.53 -34.33 11.25
N ALA A 490 24.50 -33.61 11.80
CA ALA A 490 25.88 -34.06 11.94
C ALA A 490 25.96 -35.23 12.92
N MET A 491 25.30 -35.17 14.08
CA MET A 491 25.22 -36.30 15.02
C MET A 491 24.57 -37.53 14.39
N LYS A 492 23.52 -37.37 13.57
CA LYS A 492 22.89 -38.50 12.88
C LYS A 492 23.84 -39.14 11.86
N LYS A 493 24.55 -38.33 11.05
CA LYS A 493 25.58 -38.85 10.12
C LYS A 493 26.78 -39.46 10.84
N ILE A 494 27.23 -38.87 11.95
CA ILE A 494 28.32 -39.42 12.76
C ILE A 494 27.90 -40.74 13.41
N SER A 495 26.65 -40.85 13.88
CA SER A 495 26.08 -42.10 14.39
C SER A 495 25.97 -43.18 13.31
N GLU A 496 25.62 -42.80 12.07
CA GLU A 496 25.57 -43.73 10.94
C GLU A 496 26.99 -44.20 10.55
N CYS A 497 28.00 -43.31 10.54
CA CYS A 497 29.39 -43.69 10.28
C CYS A 497 30.06 -44.47 11.42
N CYS A 498 29.72 -44.19 12.68
CA CYS A 498 30.26 -44.92 13.84
C CYS A 498 29.53 -46.24 14.13
N GLY A 499 28.31 -46.42 13.61
CA GLY A 499 27.52 -47.65 13.79
C GLY A 499 27.97 -48.83 12.91
N GLU A 500 28.66 -48.57 11.79
CA GLU A 500 29.16 -49.62 10.89
C GLU A 500 30.53 -50.20 11.30
N SER A 501 31.20 -49.64 12.32
CA SER A 501 32.55 -50.07 12.71
C SER A 501 32.61 -51.15 13.81
N THR A 502 31.47 -51.59 14.38
CA THR A 502 31.48 -52.48 15.57
C THR A 502 30.89 -53.88 15.35
N THR A 503 30.62 -54.29 14.11
CA THR A 503 30.01 -55.61 13.80
C THR A 503 30.90 -56.57 13.01
N HIS A 504 32.22 -56.37 13.00
CA HIS A 504 33.17 -57.28 12.33
C HIS A 504 34.17 -58.02 13.24
N SER A 505 33.96 -58.02 14.56
CA SER A 505 34.76 -58.85 15.46
C SER A 505 33.89 -59.50 16.54
N LEU A 506 33.32 -60.67 16.25
CA LEU A 506 33.01 -61.77 17.20
C LEU A 506 32.09 -62.82 16.54
N SER A 507 32.62 -63.59 15.60
CA SER A 507 32.22 -65.00 15.45
C SER A 507 33.35 -65.81 14.81
N GLN A 508 34.34 -66.18 15.62
CA GLN A 508 35.17 -67.38 15.44
C GLN A 508 36.05 -67.49 16.67
N HIS A 509 35.53 -68.16 17.70
CA HIS A 509 36.24 -69.19 18.46
C HIS A 509 35.27 -69.97 19.33
#